data_AF-A0A1B8RWP8-F1
#
_entry.id   AF-A0A1B8RWP8-F1
#
_cell.length_a   1.000
_cell.length_b   1.000
_cell.length_c   1.000
_cell.angle_alpha   90.00
_cell.angle_beta   90.00
_cell.angle_gamma   90.00
#
_symmetry.space_group_name_H-M   'P 1'
#
loop_
_entity.id
_entity.type
_entity.pdbx_description
1 polymer ?
#
loop_
_entity_poly.entity_id
_entity_poly.type
_entity_poly.pdbx_seq_one_letter_code
_entity_poly.pdbx_strand_id
1 'polypeptide(L)'
;MQESGPNISTGIFIPVTNPIERLNGEIKRRTDVVGIFPNEAAIRRLVGAILMEQTEEWTVQRARYMTLETLAPVCDDPVISLPATQTE
;
A
#
# COMPACT_ATOMS: atom_id res chain seq x y z
N MET A 1 8.97 -43.10 -17.03
CA MET A 1 9.20 -42.22 -15.87
C MET A 1 8.73 -40.84 -16.30
N GLN A 2 7.53 -40.44 -15.88
CA GLN A 2 6.93 -39.15 -16.24
C GLN A 2 7.30 -38.18 -15.12
N GLU A 3 8.06 -37.13 -15.43
CA GLU A 3 8.36 -36.07 -14.48
C GLU A 3 7.06 -35.37 -14.08
N SER A 4 6.71 -35.47 -12.79
CA SER A 4 5.62 -34.73 -12.19
C SER A 4 6.02 -33.27 -12.13
N GLY A 5 5.68 -32.52 -13.18
CA GLY A 5 5.72 -31.06 -13.14
C GLY A 5 4.86 -30.52 -11.99
N PRO A 6 5.11 -29.27 -11.55
CA PRO A 6 4.39 -28.69 -10.43
C PRO A 6 2.89 -28.67 -10.74
N ASN A 7 2.11 -29.34 -9.88
CA ASN A 7 0.67 -29.46 -10.00
C ASN A 7 0.02 -28.09 -9.74
N ILE A 8 -0.27 -27.35 -10.81
CA ILE A 8 -1.00 -26.07 -10.80
C ILE A 8 -2.46 -26.18 -10.29
N SER A 9 -2.87 -27.32 -9.73
CA SER A 9 -4.26 -27.60 -9.32
C SER A 9 -4.51 -27.50 -7.81
N THR A 10 -3.52 -27.19 -6.97
CA THR A 10 -3.75 -26.92 -5.55
C THR A 10 -3.84 -25.41 -5.34
N GLY A 11 -5.07 -24.94 -5.13
CA GLY A 11 -5.41 -23.53 -4.92
C GLY A 11 -4.66 -22.91 -3.75
N ILE A 12 -3.51 -22.32 -4.06
CA ILE A 12 -2.95 -21.23 -3.26
C ILE A 12 -3.83 -20.02 -3.52
N PHE A 13 -4.91 -19.90 -2.74
CA PHE A 13 -5.61 -18.63 -2.56
C PHE A 13 -4.69 -17.75 -1.73
N ILE A 14 -3.81 -16.99 -2.37
CA ILE A 14 -3.27 -15.79 -1.72
C ILE A 14 -4.41 -14.79 -1.85
N PRO A 15 -5.15 -14.46 -0.77
CA PRO A 15 -6.11 -13.38 -0.84
C PRO A 15 -5.29 -12.11 -1.09
N VAL A 16 -5.20 -11.69 -2.34
CA VAL A 16 -4.74 -10.35 -2.68
C VAL A 16 -5.87 -9.43 -2.23
N THR A 17 -5.92 -9.13 -0.93
CA THR A 17 -6.81 -8.08 -0.43
C THR A 17 -6.28 -6.80 -1.03
N ASN A 18 -6.92 -6.34 -2.11
CA ASN A 18 -6.52 -5.12 -2.78
C ASN A 18 -6.47 -4.00 -1.72
N PRO A 19 -5.34 -3.29 -1.55
CA PRO A 19 -5.22 -2.22 -0.57
C PRO A 19 -6.38 -1.21 -0.62
N ILE A 20 -6.96 -0.99 -1.80
CA ILE A 20 -8.15 -0.16 -2.00
C ILE A 20 -9.41 -0.80 -1.41
N GLU A 21 -9.62 -2.10 -1.59
CA GLU A 21 -10.76 -2.81 -1.00
C GLU A 21 -10.68 -2.79 0.53
N ARG A 22 -9.46 -2.95 1.08
CA ARG A 22 -9.23 -2.87 2.53
C ARG A 22 -9.56 -1.47 3.07
N LEU A 23 -9.09 -0.43 2.38
CA LEU A 23 -9.38 0.97 2.72
C LEU A 23 -10.88 1.26 2.65
N ASN A 24 -11.57 0.80 1.61
CA ASN A 24 -13.02 0.99 1.46
C ASN A 24 -13.81 0.27 2.57
N GLY A 25 -13.38 -0.93 2.96
CA GLY A 25 -13.95 -1.66 4.09
C GLY A 25 -13.77 -0.91 5.42
N GLU A 26 -12.61 -0.30 5.64
CA GLU A 26 -12.31 0.48 6.83
C GLU A 26 -13.16 1.76 6.91
N ILE A 27 -13.26 2.49 5.79
CA ILE A 27 -14.11 3.68 5.69
C ILE A 27 -15.55 3.30 6.05
N LYS A 28 -16.09 2.25 5.43
CA LYS A 28 -17.47 1.78 5.69
C LYS A 28 -17.69 1.44 7.16
N ARG A 29 -16.80 0.64 7.77
CA ARG A 29 -16.94 0.23 9.17
C ARG A 29 -16.89 1.42 10.14
N ARG A 30 -15.98 2.37 9.95
CA ARG A 30 -15.87 3.54 10.86
C ARG A 30 -16.99 4.56 10.66
N THR A 31 -17.53 4.69 9.45
CA THR A 31 -18.73 5.50 9.22
C THR A 31 -19.97 4.85 9.84
N ASP A 32 -20.07 3.52 9.82
CA ASP A 32 -21.21 2.77 10.41
C ASP A 32 -21.30 2.96 11.93
N VAL A 33 -20.16 3.08 12.63
CA VAL A 33 -20.12 3.35 14.08
C VAL A 33 -20.71 4.72 14.44
N VAL A 34 -20.51 5.72 13.58
CA VAL A 34 -21.04 7.08 13.81
C VAL A 34 -22.52 7.17 13.44
N GLY A 35 -22.96 6.41 12.43
CA GLY A 35 -24.35 6.35 11.98
C GLY A 35 -24.79 7.59 11.20
N ILE A 36 -25.09 8.69 11.92
CA ILE A 36 -25.57 9.95 11.33
C ILE A 36 -24.58 11.08 11.61
N PHE A 37 -24.19 11.80 10.56
CA PHE A 37 -23.27 12.93 10.68
C PHE A 37 -24.03 14.27 10.75
N PRO A 38 -23.60 15.21 11.61
CA PRO A 38 -24.27 16.50 11.78
C PRO A 38 -24.04 17.47 10.60
N ASN A 39 -23.02 17.24 9.78
CA ASN A 39 -22.73 17.99 8.55
C ASN A 39 -21.69 17.25 7.69
N GLU A 40 -21.52 17.70 6.45
CA GLU A 40 -20.56 17.13 5.50
C GLU A 40 -19.08 17.31 5.93
N ALA A 41 -18.77 18.37 6.70
CA ALA A 41 -17.42 18.57 7.20
C ALA A 41 -17.02 17.52 8.26
N ALA A 42 -17.98 16.97 9.01
CA ALA A 42 -17.72 15.93 10.01
C ALA A 42 -17.30 14.61 9.35
N ILE A 43 -18.02 14.18 8.30
CA ILE A 43 -17.63 12.97 7.54
C ILE A 43 -16.29 13.15 6.83
N ARG A 44 -16.03 14.32 6.22
CA ARG A 44 -14.73 14.61 5.60
C ARG A 44 -13.56 14.53 6.59
N ARG A 45 -13.76 14.97 7.84
CA ARG A 45 -12.72 14.86 8.89
C ARG A 45 -12.46 13.42 9.28
N LEU A 46 -13.51 12.60 9.42
CA LEU A 46 -13.34 11.17 9.73
C LEU A 46 -12.60 10.45 8.60
N VAL A 47 -13.04 10.61 7.36
CA VAL A 47 -12.40 9.99 6.19
C VAL A 47 -10.97 10.50 6.04
N GLY A 48 -10.74 11.81 6.24
CA GLY A 48 -9.40 12.40 6.23
C GLY A 48 -8.47 11.77 7.28
N ALA A 49 -8.96 11.54 8.50
CA ALA A 49 -8.18 10.88 9.55
C ALA A 49 -7.83 9.43 9.19
N ILE A 50 -8.77 8.67 8.60
CA ILE A 50 -8.53 7.29 8.14
C ILE A 50 -7.48 7.26 7.03
N LEU A 51 -7.54 8.19 6.08
CA LEU A 51 -6.57 8.28 5.00
C LEU A 51 -5.17 8.63 5.51
N MET A 52 -5.06 9.49 6.53
CA MET A 52 -3.79 9.82 7.16
C MET A 52 -3.17 8.60 7.85
N GLU A 53 -3.96 7.86 8.63
CA GLU A 53 -3.53 6.60 9.28
C GLU A 53 -3.04 5.57 8.25
N GLN A 54 -3.75 5.42 7.12
CA GLN A 54 -3.34 4.51 6.06
C GLN A 54 -2.09 4.97 5.30
N THR A 55 -1.91 6.29 5.15
CA THR A 55 -0.74 6.88 4.50
C THR A 55 0.54 6.64 5.29
N GLU A 56 0.47 6.68 6.63
CA GLU A 56 1.61 6.33 7.49
C GLU A 56 2.00 4.86 7.33
N GLU A 57 1.02 3.95 7.30
CA GLU A 57 1.26 2.51 7.11
C GLU A 57 1.90 2.23 5.73
N TRP A 58 1.41 2.85 4.66
CA TRP A 58 1.94 2.68 3.31
C TRP A 58 3.32 3.31 3.11
N THR A 59 3.60 4.43 3.78
CA THR A 59 4.93 5.06 3.75
C THR A 59 5.96 4.15 4.42
N VAL A 60 5.61 3.56 5.56
CA VAL A 60 6.48 2.60 6.27
C VAL A 60 6.71 1.34 5.43
N GLN A 61 5.67 0.86 4.74
CA GLN A 61 5.78 -0.32 3.89
C GLN A 61 6.63 -0.03 2.64
N ARG A 62 6.47 1.13 2.00
CA ARG A 62 7.32 1.57 0.89
C ARG A 62 8.77 1.76 1.32
N ALA A 63 9.03 2.34 2.50
CA ALA A 63 10.39 2.45 3.04
C ALA A 63 11.04 1.07 3.30
N ARG A 64 10.26 0.02 3.57
CA ARG A 64 10.76 -1.36 3.78
C ARG A 64 10.97 -2.15 2.49
N TYR A 65 10.18 -1.89 1.45
CA TYR A 65 10.27 -2.59 0.16
C TYR A 65 10.97 -1.80 -0.95
N MET A 66 11.30 -0.52 -0.72
CA MET A 66 12.08 0.33 -1.61
C MET A 66 13.34 0.86 -0.91
N THR A 67 14.00 0.00 -0.15
CA THR A 67 15.38 0.25 0.24
C THR A 67 16.29 0.10 -0.99
N LEU A 68 17.37 0.89 -1.03
CA LEU A 68 18.36 0.86 -2.12
C LEU A 68 18.94 -0.55 -2.31
N GLU A 69 19.08 -1.32 -1.23
CA GLU A 69 19.50 -2.73 -1.25
C GLU A 69 18.50 -3.67 -1.93
N THR A 70 17.19 -3.42 -1.79
CA THR A 70 16.13 -4.22 -2.43
C THR A 70 15.91 -3.82 -3.89
N LEU A 71 16.19 -2.55 -4.24
CA LEU A 71 16.09 -2.00 -5.60
C LEU A 71 17.34 -2.24 -6.46
N ALA A 72 18.48 -2.57 -5.85
CA ALA A 72 19.74 -2.84 -6.55
C ALA A 72 19.63 -3.83 -7.74
N PRO A 73 18.91 -4.97 -7.64
CA PRO A 73 18.79 -5.90 -8.77
C PRO A 73 17.78 -5.49 -9.85
N VAL A 74 16.97 -4.44 -9.64
CA VAL A 74 16.03 -3.89 -10.64
C VAL A 74 16.63 -2.67 -11.35
N CYS A 75 17.62 -2.03 -10.73
CA CYS A 75 18.29 -0.83 -11.20
C CYS A 75 19.54 -1.18 -12.05
N ASP A 76 19.38 -1.96 -13.12
CA ASP A 76 20.42 -2.14 -14.14
C ASP A 76 20.35 -1.02 -15.19
N ASP A 77 20.37 0.25 -14.77
CA ASP A 77 20.57 1.38 -15.68
C ASP A 77 21.52 2.42 -15.07
N PRO A 78 22.46 2.96 -15.87
CA PRO A 78 23.55 3.77 -15.37
C PRO A 78 23.05 5.13 -14.88
N VAL A 79 23.18 5.35 -13.57
CA VAL A 79 23.31 6.66 -12.91
C VAL A 79 22.19 7.65 -13.27
N ILE A 80 21.07 7.56 -12.55
CA ILE A 80 20.27 8.75 -12.25
C ILE A 80 21.13 9.63 -11.34
N SER A 81 21.85 10.58 -11.95
CA SER A 81 22.53 11.65 -11.22
C SER A 81 21.47 12.55 -10.61
N LEU A 82 21.35 12.52 -9.28
CA LEU A 82 20.64 13.55 -8.54
C LEU A 82 21.42 14.85 -8.74
N PRO A 83 20.79 15.97 -9.16
CA PRO A 83 21.50 17.24 -9.22
C PRO A 83 21.96 17.54 -7.80
N ALA A 84 23.29 17.54 -7.61
CA ALA A 84 23.92 17.84 -6.34
C ALA A 84 23.25 19.07 -5.75
N THR A 85 22.76 18.95 -4.53
CA THR A 85 22.42 20.09 -3.68
C THR A 85 23.62 21.01 -3.66
N GLN A 86 23.53 22.09 -4.43
CA GLN A 86 24.50 23.17 -4.46
C GLN A 86 24.55 23.77 -3.06
N THR A 87 25.59 23.41 -2.33
CA THR A 87 26.02 24.16 -1.15
C THR A 87 26.93 25.25 -1.69
N GLU A 88 26.42 26.47 -1.77
CA GLU A 88 27.10 27.75 -1.47
C GLU A 88 26.06 28.87 -1.36
#